data_AF-A0A6N2N0G7-F1
#
_entry.id   AF-A0A6N2N0G7-F1
#
_cell.length_a   1.000
_cell.length_b   1.000
_cell.length_c   1.000
_cell.angle_alpha   90.00
_cell.angle_beta   90.00
_cell.angle_gamma   90.00
#
_symmetry.space_group_name_H-M   'P 1'
#
loop_
_entity.id
_entity.type
_entity.pdbx_description
1 polymer ?
#
loop_
_entity_poly.entity_id
_entity_poly.type
_entity_poly.pdbx_seq_one_letter_code
_entity_poly.pdbx_strand_id
1 'polypeptide(L)'
;MAAGKTGAELQALEDNWLAMAQLKTFSECVTDAIKSMNIGEYEKRRRLNEWMNHSSYDKCLSHEQGREIAERLGLNNLFWDWDMPRTREGFYRFRGSVDAAVVRGRAFAPHADLLWMESASPDLAECTKFAEGVKSMHPEIMLAYNLSPSFNWDASGMTDEQMRDFIPRIAKLGYCWQFITLAGFHADALVTDTFARDYAKRGMLAYVERIQREERKNGVDTLAHQKWSGANYYDRYLKTVQGGISSTAAMGKGVTEEQFKETWSRPGAMDTGGAGTEVVAKSRM
;
A
#
# COMPACT_ATOMS: atom_id res chain seq x y z
N MET A 1 23.66 31.75 -2.95
CA MET A 1 24.52 30.82 -2.16
C MET A 1 25.79 31.58 -1.80
N ALA A 2 25.81 32.27 -0.66
CA ALA A 2 26.75 33.38 -0.43
C ALA A 2 28.19 32.99 -0.03
N ALA A 3 28.46 31.70 0.26
CA ALA A 3 29.77 31.24 0.73
C ALA A 3 30.26 29.94 0.05
N GLY A 4 29.74 29.60 -1.13
CA GLY A 4 30.22 28.46 -1.93
C GLY A 4 29.88 27.04 -1.44
N LYS A 5 29.25 26.87 -0.27
CA LYS A 5 28.85 25.55 0.24
C LYS A 5 27.80 24.87 -0.63
N THR A 6 27.94 23.57 -0.86
CA THR A 6 27.01 22.79 -1.70
C THR A 6 26.75 21.38 -1.16
N GLY A 7 25.69 20.72 -1.65
CA GLY A 7 25.42 19.30 -1.39
C GLY A 7 25.51 18.91 0.09
N ALA A 8 26.39 17.96 0.39
CA ALA A 8 26.58 17.41 1.74
C ALA A 8 26.97 18.45 2.81
N GLU A 9 27.69 19.51 2.45
CA GLU A 9 28.07 20.56 3.40
C GLU A 9 26.87 21.37 3.89
N LEU A 10 25.88 21.59 3.01
CA LEU A 10 24.63 22.26 3.38
C LEU A 10 23.77 21.35 4.25
N GLN A 11 23.72 20.05 3.93
CA GLN A 11 22.98 19.08 4.75
C GLN A 11 23.54 19.00 6.18
N ALA A 12 24.87 18.91 6.32
CA ALA A 12 25.52 18.86 7.63
C ALA A 12 25.27 20.13 8.48
N LEU A 13 25.17 21.31 7.84
CA LEU A 13 24.80 22.54 8.52
C LEU A 13 23.35 22.50 9.03
N GLU A 14 22.42 22.02 8.20
CA GLU A 14 21.01 21.88 8.58
C GLU A 14 20.86 20.88 9.74
N ASP A 15 21.51 19.72 9.66
CA ASP A 15 21.47 18.70 10.70
C ASP A 15 22.02 19.24 12.04
N ASN A 16 23.13 19.98 12.00
CA ASN A 16 23.71 20.60 13.20
C ASN A 16 22.79 21.68 13.77
N TRP A 17 22.19 22.52 12.92
CA TRP A 17 21.24 23.53 13.36
C TRP A 17 20.01 22.88 14.01
N LEU A 18 19.46 21.82 13.42
CA LEU A 18 18.32 21.08 13.96
C LEU A 18 18.63 20.44 15.30
N ALA A 19 19.84 19.89 15.48
CA ALA A 19 20.29 19.34 16.75
C ALA A 19 20.39 20.43 17.84
N MET A 20 20.88 21.62 17.49
CA MET A 20 20.97 22.77 18.41
C MET A 20 19.60 23.39 18.73
N ALA A 21 18.68 23.41 17.77
CA ALA A 21 17.37 24.05 17.91
C ALA A 21 16.43 23.32 18.88
N GLN A 22 16.72 22.04 19.21
CA GLN A 22 15.95 21.22 20.15
C GLN A 22 14.44 21.29 19.92
N LEU A 23 14.01 20.99 18.68
CA LEU A 23 12.63 21.16 18.24
C LEU A 23 11.64 20.39 19.14
N LYS A 24 10.64 21.11 19.64
CA LYS A 24 9.55 20.59 20.46
C LYS A 24 8.23 21.16 19.98
N THR A 25 7.15 20.42 20.22
CA THR A 25 5.81 21.02 20.10
C THR A 25 5.64 22.10 21.17
N PHE A 26 4.76 23.08 20.92
CA PHE A 26 4.50 24.13 21.90
C PHE A 26 4.03 23.56 23.25
N SER A 27 3.23 22.49 23.24
CA SER A 27 2.75 21.82 24.44
C SER A 27 3.85 21.18 25.28
N GLU A 28 4.86 20.58 24.64
CA GLU A 28 6.04 20.08 25.35
C GLU A 28 6.89 21.21 25.92
N CYS A 29 7.04 22.30 25.18
CA CYS A 29 7.75 23.49 25.65
C CYS A 29 7.09 24.06 26.93
N VAL A 30 5.76 24.17 26.95
CA VAL A 30 4.98 24.58 28.13
C VAL A 30 5.17 23.59 29.27
N THR A 31 5.06 22.29 29.00
CA THR A 31 5.23 21.22 30.00
C THR A 31 6.61 21.27 30.65
N ASP A 32 7.65 21.42 29.86
CA ASP A 32 9.03 21.49 30.34
C ASP A 32 9.26 22.77 31.15
N ALA A 33 8.71 23.90 30.70
CA ALA A 33 8.80 25.17 31.40
C ALA A 33 8.12 25.11 32.78
N ILE A 34 6.93 24.48 32.89
CA ILE A 34 6.26 24.26 34.19
C ILE A 34 7.13 23.40 35.11
N LYS A 35 7.73 22.32 34.59
CA LYS A 35 8.61 21.43 35.38
C LYS A 35 9.85 22.14 35.89
N SER A 36 10.41 23.08 35.12
CA SER A 36 11.59 23.86 35.49
C SER A 36 11.30 25.06 36.40
N MET A 37 10.02 25.40 36.67
CA MET A 37 9.69 26.52 37.56
C MET A 37 10.22 26.26 38.97
N ASN A 38 10.76 27.30 39.61
CA ASN A 38 11.21 27.25 40.99
C ASN A 38 10.03 27.41 41.98
N ILE A 39 9.12 26.42 41.97
CA ILE A 39 7.90 26.35 42.78
C ILE A 39 7.76 24.94 43.37
N GLY A 40 6.90 24.78 44.38
CA GLY A 40 6.66 23.48 45.01
C GLY A 40 6.08 22.44 44.05
N GLU A 41 6.44 21.17 44.23
CA GLU A 41 6.02 20.05 43.36
C GLU A 41 4.50 19.89 43.25
N TYR A 42 3.76 20.20 44.32
CA TYR A 42 2.30 20.22 44.30
C TYR A 42 1.76 21.24 43.27
N GLU A 43 2.33 22.45 43.27
CA GLU A 43 1.91 23.52 42.37
C GLU A 43 2.30 23.22 40.92
N LYS A 44 3.48 22.62 40.67
CA LYS A 44 3.86 22.12 39.34
C LYS A 44 2.82 21.12 38.83
N ARG A 45 2.46 20.12 39.65
CA ARG A 45 1.48 19.10 39.28
C ARG A 45 0.10 19.72 39.00
N ARG A 46 -0.33 20.69 39.82
CA ARG A 46 -1.58 21.43 39.59
C ARG A 46 -1.59 22.12 38.23
N ARG A 47 -0.52 22.86 37.90
CA ARG A 47 -0.39 23.58 36.62
C ARG A 47 -0.26 22.64 35.42
N LEU A 48 0.46 21.52 35.56
CA LEU A 48 0.53 20.50 34.52
C LEU A 48 -0.82 19.87 34.24
N ASN A 49 -1.59 19.53 35.28
CA ASN A 49 -2.94 18.99 35.11
C ASN A 49 -3.87 20.03 34.46
N GLU A 50 -3.76 21.30 34.85
CA GLU A 50 -4.50 22.39 34.24
C GLU A 50 -4.15 22.55 32.74
N TRP A 51 -2.87 22.57 32.39
CA TRP A 51 -2.41 22.60 30.99
C TRP A 51 -2.93 21.42 30.19
N MET A 52 -2.73 20.19 30.67
CA MET A 52 -3.15 18.96 29.98
C MET A 52 -4.66 18.87 29.80
N ASN A 53 -5.44 19.47 30.71
CA ASN A 53 -6.88 19.57 30.55
C ASN A 53 -7.28 20.54 29.42
N HIS A 54 -6.40 21.41 28.93
CA HIS A 54 -6.71 22.27 27.78
C HIS A 54 -6.02 21.85 26.49
N SER A 55 -4.80 21.32 26.59
CA SER A 55 -3.90 21.09 25.46
C SER A 55 -3.99 19.69 24.84
N SER A 56 -4.97 18.89 25.24
CA SER A 56 -5.14 17.54 24.68
C SER A 56 -5.52 17.63 23.20
N TYR A 57 -5.04 16.69 22.38
CA TYR A 57 -5.15 16.77 20.92
C TYR A 57 -6.61 16.78 20.44
N ASP A 58 -7.53 16.19 21.20
CA ASP A 58 -8.96 16.16 20.92
C ASP A 58 -9.60 17.56 21.00
N LYS A 59 -9.02 18.47 21.77
CA LYS A 59 -9.54 19.85 21.94
C LYS A 59 -9.10 20.80 20.83
N CYS A 60 -8.15 20.38 19.98
CA CYS A 60 -7.68 21.13 18.81
C CYS A 60 -7.36 22.61 19.12
N LEU A 61 -6.70 22.86 20.25
CA LEU A 61 -6.37 24.19 20.73
C LEU A 61 -5.47 24.94 19.74
N SER A 62 -5.84 26.17 19.38
CA SER A 62 -4.99 27.02 18.54
C SER A 62 -3.73 27.49 19.30
N HIS A 63 -2.69 27.91 18.55
CA HIS A 63 -1.47 28.43 19.17
C HIS A 63 -1.71 29.68 20.02
N GLU A 64 -2.56 30.59 19.55
CA GLU A 64 -2.91 31.84 20.25
C GLU A 64 -3.58 31.54 21.61
N GLN A 65 -4.59 30.67 21.63
CA GLN A 65 -5.24 30.25 22.87
C GLN A 65 -4.25 29.51 23.80
N GLY A 66 -3.35 28.70 23.22
CA GLY A 66 -2.28 28.04 23.97
C GLY A 66 -1.35 29.03 24.67
N ARG A 67 -0.97 30.12 24.01
CA ARG A 67 -0.16 31.20 24.59
C ARG A 67 -0.88 31.86 25.76
N GLU A 68 -2.15 32.22 25.59
CA GLU A 68 -2.97 32.83 26.65
C GLU A 68 -3.10 31.92 27.89
N ILE A 69 -3.22 30.61 27.70
CA ILE A 69 -3.25 29.65 28.81
C ILE A 69 -1.87 29.56 29.48
N ALA A 70 -0.80 29.48 28.70
CA ALA A 70 0.56 29.42 29.23
C ALA A 70 0.90 30.66 30.08
N GLU A 71 0.50 31.85 29.64
CA GLU A 71 0.66 33.10 30.40
C GLU A 71 -0.12 33.07 31.72
N ARG A 72 -1.38 32.60 31.70
CA ARG A 72 -2.17 32.40 32.93
C ARG A 72 -1.54 31.41 33.90
N LEU A 73 -0.81 30.41 33.40
CA LEU A 73 -0.03 29.46 34.20
C LEU A 73 1.31 30.05 34.69
N GLY A 74 1.59 31.32 34.39
CA GLY A 74 2.77 32.05 34.85
C GLY A 74 4.00 31.90 33.95
N LEU A 75 3.83 31.45 32.71
CA LEU A 75 4.90 31.32 31.72
C LEU A 75 4.96 32.53 30.78
N ASN A 76 5.17 33.71 31.35
CA ASN A 76 5.30 34.94 30.57
C ASN A 76 6.55 34.87 29.67
N ASN A 77 6.40 35.24 28.39
CA ASN A 77 7.49 35.29 27.40
C ASN A 77 8.18 33.92 27.13
N LEU A 78 7.44 32.81 27.18
CA LEU A 78 7.97 31.50 26.81
C LEU A 78 8.48 31.51 25.37
N PHE A 79 9.80 31.31 25.16
CA PHE A 79 10.36 31.27 23.82
C PHE A 79 9.92 30.00 23.08
N TRP A 80 9.30 30.18 21.92
CA TRP A 80 8.97 29.12 20.98
C TRP A 80 8.67 29.73 19.62
N ASP A 81 9.30 29.22 18.56
CA ASP A 81 9.19 29.78 17.21
C ASP A 81 9.23 28.64 16.16
N TRP A 82 8.13 28.48 15.41
CA TRP A 82 8.00 27.50 14.33
C TRP A 82 8.43 28.01 12.94
N ASP A 83 8.68 29.32 12.79
CA ASP A 83 9.10 29.94 11.54
C ASP A 83 10.61 29.82 11.35
N MET A 84 11.37 29.83 12.43
CA MET A 84 12.82 29.59 12.44
C MET A 84 13.22 28.26 11.80
N PRO A 85 12.59 27.10 12.10
CA PRO A 85 12.97 25.81 11.52
C PRO A 85 12.40 25.51 10.13
N ARG A 86 11.85 26.51 9.42
CA ARG A 86 11.29 26.27 8.08
C ARG A 86 12.33 25.78 7.08
N THR A 87 11.90 24.92 6.17
CA THR A 87 12.76 24.46 5.07
C THR A 87 13.04 25.61 4.09
N ARG A 88 13.96 25.38 3.15
CA ARG A 88 14.28 26.36 2.09
C ARG A 88 13.08 26.67 1.19
N GLU A 89 12.15 25.73 1.08
CA GLU A 89 10.88 25.86 0.35
C GLU A 89 9.80 26.58 1.19
N GLY A 90 10.06 26.82 2.47
CA GLY A 90 9.14 27.48 3.40
C GLY A 90 8.22 26.53 4.17
N PHE A 91 8.47 25.22 4.16
CA PHE A 91 7.62 24.26 4.88
C PHE A 91 7.89 24.28 6.38
N TYR A 92 6.82 24.18 7.18
CA TYR A 92 6.90 23.99 8.62
C TYR A 92 7.30 22.55 8.98
N ARG A 93 8.05 22.40 10.09
CA ARG A 93 8.32 21.08 10.66
C ARG A 93 7.05 20.55 11.34
N PHE A 94 6.73 19.29 11.07
CA PHE A 94 5.54 18.63 11.58
C PHE A 94 5.92 17.32 12.26
N ARG A 95 5.38 17.07 13.45
CA ARG A 95 5.54 15.79 14.12
C ARG A 95 4.36 14.88 13.77
N GLY A 96 4.59 13.97 12.84
CA GLY A 96 3.64 12.90 12.54
C GLY A 96 3.44 11.96 13.73
N SER A 97 2.23 11.43 13.87
CA SER A 97 1.85 10.41 14.85
C SER A 97 0.46 9.85 14.52
N VAL A 98 0.08 8.73 15.14
CA VAL A 98 -1.31 8.23 15.08
C VAL A 98 -2.29 9.26 15.64
N ASP A 99 -1.93 10.00 16.69
CA ASP A 99 -2.80 11.05 17.27
C ASP A 99 -3.04 12.18 16.26
N ALA A 100 -1.99 12.61 15.55
CA ALA A 100 -2.12 13.60 14.49
C ALA A 100 -2.98 13.10 13.32
N ALA A 101 -2.88 11.82 12.97
CA ALA A 101 -3.73 11.19 11.97
C ALA A 101 -5.19 11.10 12.43
N VAL A 102 -5.45 10.77 13.70
CA VAL A 102 -6.81 10.74 14.28
C VAL A 102 -7.48 12.12 14.21
N VAL A 103 -6.77 13.20 14.57
CA VAL A 103 -7.29 14.57 14.48
C VAL A 103 -7.70 14.90 13.04
N ARG A 104 -6.83 14.59 12.07
CA ARG A 104 -7.14 14.77 10.64
C ARG A 104 -8.30 13.87 10.18
N GLY A 105 -8.32 12.61 10.59
CA GLY A 105 -9.35 11.64 10.25
C GLY A 105 -10.74 12.10 10.73
N ARG A 106 -10.83 12.60 11.96
CA ARG A 106 -12.07 13.20 12.49
C ARG A 106 -12.52 14.42 11.69
N ALA A 107 -11.59 15.29 11.32
CA ALA A 107 -11.91 16.46 10.49
C ALA A 107 -12.36 16.07 9.07
N PHE A 108 -11.85 14.97 8.52
CA PHE A 108 -12.21 14.49 7.19
C PHE A 108 -13.46 13.62 7.15
N ALA A 109 -13.83 12.97 8.26
CA ALA A 109 -14.94 12.03 8.33
C ALA A 109 -16.29 12.57 7.81
N PRO A 110 -16.69 13.84 8.03
CA PRO A 110 -17.93 14.37 7.46
C PRO A 110 -17.93 14.53 5.93
N HIS A 111 -16.76 14.35 5.28
CA HIS A 111 -16.53 14.62 3.87
C HIS A 111 -16.04 13.41 3.08
N ALA A 112 -15.94 12.24 3.73
CA ALA A 112 -15.46 11.01 3.13
C ALA A 112 -16.30 9.83 3.59
N ASP A 113 -16.62 8.90 2.68
CA ASP A 113 -17.29 7.65 3.04
C ASP A 113 -16.36 6.73 3.84
N LEU A 114 -15.06 6.84 3.58
CA LEU A 114 -14.05 5.94 4.10
C LEU A 114 -12.74 6.68 4.37
N LEU A 115 -12.05 6.31 5.46
CA LEU A 115 -10.77 6.90 5.85
C LEU A 115 -9.63 5.88 5.80
N TRP A 116 -8.47 6.34 5.37
CA TRP A 116 -7.24 5.57 5.34
C TRP A 116 -6.09 6.39 5.93
N MET A 117 -5.43 5.82 6.95
CA MET A 117 -4.15 6.31 7.47
C MET A 117 -3.02 5.43 6.91
N GLU A 118 -2.07 6.03 6.19
CA GLU A 118 -0.84 5.33 5.80
C GLU A 118 0.00 5.00 7.06
N SER A 119 0.60 3.81 7.09
CA SER A 119 1.46 3.35 8.18
C SER A 119 2.86 3.00 7.66
N ALA A 120 3.85 3.01 8.56
CA ALA A 120 5.23 2.63 8.23
C ALA A 120 5.47 1.12 8.34
N SER A 121 4.56 0.40 9.01
CA SER A 121 4.65 -1.04 9.28
C SER A 121 3.25 -1.64 9.48
N PRO A 122 3.11 -2.98 9.43
CA PRO A 122 1.85 -3.64 9.75
C PRO A 122 1.68 -3.73 11.29
N ASP A 123 1.35 -2.63 11.95
CA ASP A 123 1.20 -2.58 13.41
C ASP A 123 -0.27 -2.57 13.84
N LEU A 124 -0.70 -3.64 14.53
CA LEU A 124 -2.07 -3.76 15.02
C LEU A 124 -2.42 -2.75 16.11
N ALA A 125 -1.47 -2.36 16.96
CA ALA A 125 -1.69 -1.36 18.00
C ALA A 125 -1.93 0.02 17.37
N GLU A 126 -1.18 0.38 16.32
CA GLU A 126 -1.45 1.60 15.56
C GLU A 126 -2.82 1.57 14.88
N CYS A 127 -3.19 0.43 14.26
CA CYS A 127 -4.51 0.24 13.66
C CYS A 127 -5.63 0.42 14.69
N THR A 128 -5.48 -0.19 15.86
CA THR A 128 -6.47 -0.12 16.95
C THR A 128 -6.61 1.31 17.44
N LYS A 129 -5.48 1.97 17.72
CA LYS A 129 -5.46 3.36 18.21
C LYS A 129 -6.09 4.33 17.20
N PHE A 130 -5.82 4.17 15.90
CA PHE A 130 -6.43 5.01 14.87
C PHE A 130 -7.94 4.77 14.78
N ALA A 131 -8.36 3.50 14.71
CA ALA A 131 -9.76 3.13 14.59
C ALA A 131 -10.60 3.64 15.77
N GLU A 132 -10.17 3.35 17.01
CA GLU A 132 -10.84 3.82 18.23
C GLU A 132 -10.83 5.35 18.30
N GLY A 133 -9.70 5.97 17.96
CA GLY A 133 -9.52 7.41 17.95
C GLY A 133 -10.54 8.10 17.04
N VAL A 134 -10.69 7.68 15.80
CA VAL A 134 -11.65 8.31 14.88
C VAL A 134 -13.09 7.93 15.24
N LYS A 135 -13.35 6.64 15.52
CA LYS A 135 -14.71 6.14 15.79
C LYS A 135 -15.33 6.65 17.09
N SER A 136 -14.51 7.11 18.05
CA SER A 136 -15.03 7.80 19.25
C SER A 136 -15.85 9.06 18.94
N MET A 137 -15.65 9.71 17.78
CA MET A 137 -16.47 10.83 17.31
C MET A 137 -17.32 10.49 16.09
N HIS A 138 -16.90 9.53 15.28
CA HIS A 138 -17.61 9.09 14.08
C HIS A 138 -17.77 7.56 14.08
N PRO A 139 -18.69 6.98 14.90
CA PRO A 139 -18.76 5.53 15.11
C PRO A 139 -18.94 4.73 13.82
N GLU A 140 -19.75 5.25 12.89
CA GLU A 140 -20.14 4.59 11.65
C GLU A 140 -19.14 4.77 10.49
N ILE A 141 -18.05 5.55 10.67
CA ILE A 141 -17.10 5.78 9.56
C ILE A 141 -16.44 4.47 9.14
N MET A 142 -16.36 4.24 7.83
CA MET A 142 -15.64 3.09 7.28
C MET A 142 -14.15 3.37 7.25
N LEU A 143 -13.34 2.33 7.45
CA LEU A 143 -11.88 2.44 7.39
C LEU A 143 -11.34 1.55 6.27
N ALA A 144 -10.19 1.94 5.70
CA ALA A 144 -9.41 1.10 4.82
C ALA A 144 -7.95 1.03 5.21
N TYR A 145 -7.32 -0.06 4.78
CA TYR A 145 -5.95 -0.38 5.13
C TYR A 145 -5.15 -0.83 3.92
N ASN A 146 -4.01 -0.18 3.71
CA ASN A 146 -2.99 -0.60 2.76
C ASN A 146 -2.11 -1.70 3.39
N LEU A 147 -2.26 -2.92 2.92
CA LEU A 147 -1.38 -4.05 3.22
C LEU A 147 -0.10 -3.89 2.39
N SER A 148 0.70 -2.88 2.71
CA SER A 148 1.76 -2.38 1.84
C SER A 148 2.80 -3.47 1.52
N PRO A 149 3.14 -3.69 0.24
CA PRO A 149 4.24 -4.57 -0.14
C PRO A 149 5.62 -3.93 0.09
N SER A 150 5.67 -2.63 0.46
CA SER A 150 6.90 -1.99 0.93
C SER A 150 7.29 -2.42 2.35
N PHE A 151 6.37 -3.03 3.10
CA PHE A 151 6.69 -3.64 4.38
C PHE A 151 7.47 -4.93 4.17
N ASN A 152 8.49 -5.14 4.99
CA ASN A 152 9.09 -6.47 5.12
C ASN A 152 8.22 -7.31 6.06
N TRP A 153 7.19 -7.96 5.50
CA TRP A 153 6.25 -8.79 6.26
C TRP A 153 6.96 -9.94 6.99
N ASP A 154 7.93 -10.59 6.35
CA ASP A 154 8.70 -11.71 6.91
C ASP A 154 9.55 -11.27 8.12
N ALA A 155 10.11 -10.05 8.07
CA ALA A 155 10.89 -9.47 9.17
C ALA A 155 10.05 -8.61 10.14
N SER A 156 8.71 -8.63 10.03
CA SER A 156 7.83 -7.82 10.90
C SER A 156 7.80 -8.29 12.36
N GLY A 157 8.32 -9.51 12.62
CA GLY A 157 8.22 -10.17 13.92
C GLY A 157 6.88 -10.89 14.15
N MET A 158 5.98 -10.88 13.16
CA MET A 158 4.75 -11.68 13.21
C MET A 158 5.04 -13.16 12.97
N THR A 159 4.26 -14.02 13.62
CA THR A 159 4.17 -15.44 13.25
C THR A 159 3.27 -15.62 12.03
N ASP A 160 3.39 -16.75 11.31
CA ASP A 160 2.50 -17.11 10.20
C ASP A 160 1.01 -17.06 10.59
N GLU A 161 0.68 -17.44 11.83
CA GLU A 161 -0.68 -17.36 12.35
C GLU A 161 -1.13 -15.90 12.52
N GLN A 162 -0.27 -15.03 13.05
CA GLN A 162 -0.57 -13.60 13.18
C GLN A 162 -0.71 -12.92 11.82
N MET A 163 0.13 -13.27 10.82
CA MET A 163 0.01 -12.75 9.46
C MET A 163 -1.30 -13.21 8.81
N ARG A 164 -1.67 -14.48 8.97
CA ARG A 164 -2.95 -15.04 8.48
C ARG A 164 -4.14 -14.31 9.09
N ASP A 165 -4.07 -14.00 10.38
CA ASP A 165 -5.17 -13.38 11.12
C ASP A 165 -5.19 -11.85 11.06
N PHE A 166 -4.16 -11.20 10.49
CA PHE A 166 -4.05 -9.74 10.47
C PHE A 166 -5.28 -9.07 9.84
N ILE A 167 -5.66 -9.51 8.63
CA ILE A 167 -6.81 -8.98 7.87
C ILE A 167 -8.13 -9.13 8.65
N PRO A 168 -8.51 -10.34 9.12
CA PRO A 168 -9.69 -10.52 9.97
C PRO A 168 -9.67 -9.70 11.26
N ARG A 169 -8.50 -9.52 11.88
CA ARG A 169 -8.39 -8.77 13.14
C ARG A 169 -8.68 -7.29 12.94
N ILE A 170 -8.09 -6.67 11.93
CA ILE A 170 -8.36 -5.25 11.67
C ILE A 170 -9.76 -5.04 11.07
N ALA A 171 -10.32 -6.01 10.35
CA ALA A 171 -11.70 -5.93 9.89
C ALA A 171 -12.70 -5.70 11.05
N LYS A 172 -12.46 -6.33 12.22
CA LYS A 172 -13.28 -6.14 13.44
C LYS A 172 -13.20 -4.72 14.02
N LEU A 173 -12.18 -3.94 13.68
CA LEU A 173 -12.02 -2.54 14.07
C LEU A 173 -12.74 -1.57 13.10
N GLY A 174 -13.31 -2.09 12.00
CA GLY A 174 -14.00 -1.32 10.97
C GLY A 174 -13.20 -1.09 9.68
N TYR A 175 -12.04 -1.75 9.52
CA TYR A 175 -11.29 -1.77 8.26
C TYR A 175 -11.97 -2.69 7.23
N CYS A 176 -13.02 -2.19 6.59
CA CYS A 176 -13.89 -2.96 5.70
C CYS A 176 -13.35 -3.10 4.28
N TRP A 177 -12.37 -2.28 3.88
CA TRP A 177 -11.67 -2.41 2.60
C TRP A 177 -10.17 -2.50 2.82
N GLN A 178 -9.54 -3.56 2.32
CA GLN A 178 -8.12 -3.82 2.52
C GLN A 178 -7.52 -4.27 1.20
N PHE A 179 -6.32 -3.76 0.88
CA PHE A 179 -5.73 -3.97 -0.43
C PHE A 179 -4.20 -4.00 -0.35
N ILE A 180 -3.57 -4.78 -1.22
CA ILE A 180 -2.11 -4.75 -1.44
C ILE A 180 -1.87 -3.92 -2.70
N THR A 181 -1.30 -2.72 -2.56
CA THR A 181 -1.18 -1.74 -3.64
C THR A 181 -0.44 -2.25 -4.87
N LEU A 182 0.65 -3.00 -4.70
CA LEU A 182 1.53 -3.45 -5.79
C LEU A 182 1.63 -4.98 -5.92
N ALA A 183 0.63 -5.74 -5.43
CA ALA A 183 0.65 -7.21 -5.54
C ALA A 183 0.79 -7.70 -6.98
N GLY A 184 0.01 -7.11 -7.91
CA GLY A 184 0.07 -7.48 -9.32
C GLY A 184 1.44 -7.19 -9.94
N PHE A 185 2.06 -6.06 -9.60
CA PHE A 185 3.41 -5.71 -10.06
C PHE A 185 4.45 -6.74 -9.62
N HIS A 186 4.46 -7.10 -8.33
CA HIS A 186 5.42 -8.08 -7.81
C HIS A 186 5.16 -9.49 -8.34
N ALA A 187 3.90 -9.89 -8.52
CA ALA A 187 3.55 -11.18 -9.10
C ALA A 187 4.00 -11.29 -10.57
N ASP A 188 3.74 -10.26 -11.38
CA ASP A 188 4.15 -10.18 -12.79
C ASP A 188 5.67 -10.17 -12.94
N ALA A 189 6.37 -9.36 -12.14
CA ALA A 189 7.82 -9.32 -12.14
C ALA A 189 8.42 -10.68 -11.78
N LEU A 190 7.91 -11.36 -10.74
CA LEU A 190 8.40 -12.66 -10.30
C LEU A 190 8.22 -13.74 -11.37
N VAL A 191 7.03 -13.84 -11.97
CA VAL A 191 6.77 -14.85 -13.00
C VAL A 191 7.62 -14.60 -14.24
N THR A 192 7.68 -13.35 -14.71
CA THR A 192 8.44 -12.97 -15.91
C THR A 192 9.93 -13.25 -15.73
N ASP A 193 10.51 -12.81 -14.62
CA ASP A 193 11.93 -12.94 -14.33
C ASP A 193 12.36 -14.41 -14.14
N THR A 194 11.59 -15.17 -13.36
CA THR A 194 11.91 -16.59 -13.13
C THR A 194 11.65 -17.44 -14.37
N PHE A 195 10.60 -17.17 -15.15
CA PHE A 195 10.31 -17.88 -16.39
C PHE A 195 11.35 -17.59 -17.47
N ALA A 196 11.68 -16.32 -17.71
CA ALA A 196 12.65 -15.94 -18.75
C ALA A 196 14.03 -16.58 -18.52
N ARG A 197 14.53 -16.57 -17.28
CA ARG A 197 15.81 -17.24 -16.92
C ARG A 197 15.80 -18.74 -17.19
N ASP A 198 14.67 -19.40 -16.95
CA ASP A 198 14.54 -20.84 -17.10
C ASP A 198 14.33 -21.23 -18.57
N TYR A 199 13.51 -20.45 -19.28
CA TYR A 199 13.28 -20.58 -20.72
C TYR A 199 14.58 -20.40 -21.52
N ALA A 200 15.45 -19.46 -21.14
CA ALA A 200 16.76 -19.28 -21.77
C ALA A 200 17.66 -20.53 -21.66
N LYS A 201 17.44 -21.39 -20.66
CA LYS A 201 18.23 -22.61 -20.43
C LYS A 201 17.58 -23.87 -21.00
N ARG A 202 16.26 -24.01 -20.83
CA ARG A 202 15.51 -25.25 -21.14
C ARG A 202 14.51 -25.12 -22.28
N GLY A 203 14.37 -23.92 -22.86
CA GLY A 203 13.44 -23.63 -23.94
C GLY A 203 12.01 -24.08 -23.62
N MET A 204 11.37 -24.75 -24.58
CA MET A 204 9.97 -25.18 -24.48
C MET A 204 9.65 -26.04 -23.26
N LEU A 205 10.62 -26.77 -22.70
CA LEU A 205 10.37 -27.56 -21.48
C LEU A 205 9.99 -26.66 -20.30
N ALA A 206 10.62 -25.48 -20.17
CA ALA A 206 10.27 -24.51 -19.12
C ALA A 206 8.84 -23.99 -19.28
N TYR A 207 8.40 -23.73 -20.51
CA TYR A 207 7.01 -23.31 -20.79
C TYR A 207 6.01 -24.41 -20.46
N VAL A 208 6.26 -25.63 -20.92
CA VAL A 208 5.35 -26.77 -20.68
C VAL A 208 5.23 -27.06 -19.19
N GLU A 209 6.33 -27.05 -18.44
CA GLU A 209 6.33 -27.35 -17.01
C GLU A 209 5.80 -26.24 -16.14
N ARG A 210 6.30 -25.00 -16.32
CA ARG A 210 6.01 -23.91 -15.38
C ARG A 210 4.75 -23.14 -15.70
N ILE A 211 4.29 -23.17 -16.95
CA ILE A 211 3.10 -22.44 -17.41
C ILE A 211 2.01 -23.45 -17.75
N GLN A 212 2.16 -24.20 -18.84
CA GLN A 212 1.04 -24.96 -19.41
C GLN A 212 0.51 -26.09 -18.49
N ARG A 213 1.40 -26.85 -17.84
CA ARG A 213 0.99 -27.91 -16.89
C ARG A 213 0.38 -27.32 -15.63
N GLU A 214 0.93 -26.23 -15.10
CA GLU A 214 0.38 -25.55 -13.91
C GLU A 214 -0.95 -24.87 -14.21
N GLU A 215 -1.14 -24.23 -15.37
CA GLU A 215 -2.45 -23.73 -15.81
C GLU A 215 -3.48 -24.86 -15.88
N ARG A 216 -3.12 -26.01 -16.46
CA ARG A 216 -4.00 -27.19 -16.51
C ARG A 216 -4.34 -27.71 -15.12
N LYS A 217 -3.34 -27.83 -14.23
CA LYS A 217 -3.49 -28.36 -12.87
C LYS A 217 -4.38 -27.47 -11.99
N ASN A 218 -4.26 -26.16 -12.13
CA ASN A 218 -5.03 -25.18 -11.37
C ASN A 218 -6.34 -24.76 -12.06
N GLY A 219 -6.63 -25.30 -13.25
CA GLY A 219 -7.85 -24.98 -14.00
C GLY A 219 -7.93 -23.54 -14.48
N VAL A 220 -6.79 -22.92 -14.83
CA VAL A 220 -6.73 -21.54 -15.30
C VAL A 220 -7.41 -21.45 -16.67
N ASP A 221 -8.37 -20.53 -16.79
CA ASP A 221 -9.23 -20.36 -17.95
C ASP A 221 -8.47 -19.93 -19.22
N THR A 222 -7.38 -19.17 -19.05
CA THR A 222 -6.50 -18.70 -20.13
C THR A 222 -5.78 -19.80 -20.89
N LEU A 223 -5.70 -21.03 -20.35
CA LEU A 223 -5.16 -22.18 -21.09
C LEU A 223 -5.90 -22.38 -22.43
N ALA A 224 -7.23 -22.21 -22.40
CA ALA A 224 -8.09 -22.15 -23.57
C ALA A 224 -8.27 -20.68 -24.01
N HIS A 225 -7.19 -20.07 -24.46
CA HIS A 225 -7.10 -18.64 -24.78
C HIS A 225 -8.08 -18.16 -25.87
N GLN A 226 -8.48 -18.99 -26.84
CA GLN A 226 -9.51 -18.62 -27.83
C GLN A 226 -10.89 -18.58 -27.19
N LYS A 227 -11.22 -19.59 -26.38
CA LYS A 227 -12.47 -19.58 -25.59
C LYS A 227 -12.51 -18.38 -24.64
N TRP A 228 -11.43 -18.15 -23.89
CA TRP A 228 -11.30 -17.07 -22.91
C TRP A 228 -11.43 -15.68 -23.53
N SER A 229 -10.76 -15.45 -24.66
CA SER A 229 -10.85 -14.18 -25.41
C SER A 229 -12.19 -13.94 -26.10
N GLY A 230 -13.13 -14.88 -26.02
CA GLY A 230 -14.49 -14.72 -26.52
C GLY A 230 -14.71 -15.16 -27.96
N ALA A 231 -13.85 -15.99 -28.54
CA ALA A 231 -14.01 -16.46 -29.92
C ALA A 231 -15.38 -17.12 -30.17
N ASN A 232 -15.87 -17.92 -29.20
CA ASN A 232 -17.22 -18.52 -29.27
C ASN A 232 -18.35 -17.48 -29.31
N TYR A 233 -18.20 -16.38 -28.57
CA TYR A 233 -19.19 -15.29 -28.55
C TYR A 233 -19.24 -14.62 -29.91
N TYR A 234 -18.07 -14.29 -30.47
CA TYR A 234 -17.98 -13.66 -31.78
C TYR A 234 -18.45 -14.58 -32.91
N ASP A 235 -18.14 -15.88 -32.85
CA ASP A 235 -18.64 -16.87 -33.81
C ASP A 235 -20.18 -16.97 -33.81
N ARG A 236 -20.81 -16.89 -32.63
CA ARG A 236 -22.27 -16.87 -32.52
C ARG A 236 -22.85 -15.58 -33.08
N TYR A 237 -22.20 -14.45 -32.83
CA TYR A 237 -22.57 -13.17 -33.45
C TYR A 237 -22.52 -13.26 -34.98
N LEU A 238 -21.42 -13.75 -35.56
CA LEU A 238 -21.26 -13.94 -37.00
C LEU A 238 -22.32 -14.87 -37.58
N LYS A 239 -22.55 -16.03 -36.97
CA LYS A 239 -23.59 -16.97 -37.41
C LYS A 239 -24.98 -16.37 -37.34
N THR A 240 -25.26 -15.52 -36.36
CA THR A 240 -26.57 -14.86 -36.24
C THR A 240 -26.78 -13.86 -37.38
N VAL A 241 -25.78 -13.02 -37.70
CA VAL A 241 -25.91 -12.00 -38.76
C VAL A 241 -25.75 -12.56 -40.17
N GLN A 242 -25.08 -13.71 -40.35
CA GLN A 242 -24.86 -14.37 -41.65
C GLN A 242 -25.86 -15.50 -41.95
N GLY A 243 -26.93 -15.65 -41.16
CA GLY A 243 -27.99 -16.63 -41.45
C GLY A 243 -27.60 -18.08 -41.16
N GLY A 244 -26.71 -18.31 -40.19
CA GLY A 244 -26.37 -19.64 -39.65
C GLY A 244 -25.13 -20.30 -40.25
N ILE A 245 -24.54 -19.74 -41.31
CA ILE A 245 -23.38 -20.32 -42.00
C ILE A 245 -22.27 -19.28 -42.10
N SER A 246 -21.07 -19.63 -41.61
CA SER A 246 -19.87 -18.80 -41.74
C SER A 246 -18.66 -19.71 -41.99
N SER A 247 -17.94 -19.49 -43.09
CA SER A 247 -16.71 -20.23 -43.41
C SER A 247 -15.50 -19.78 -42.60
N THR A 248 -15.60 -18.66 -41.88
CA THR A 248 -14.52 -18.06 -41.07
C THR A 248 -14.73 -18.23 -39.57
N ALA A 249 -15.66 -19.10 -39.15
CA ALA A 249 -15.92 -19.35 -37.73
C ALA A 249 -14.67 -20.00 -37.08
N ALA A 250 -14.12 -19.35 -36.06
CA ALA A 250 -12.88 -19.76 -35.40
C ALA A 250 -13.01 -21.12 -34.68
N MET A 251 -14.22 -21.51 -34.29
CA MET A 251 -14.53 -22.69 -33.48
C MET A 251 -15.20 -23.80 -34.30
N GLY A 252 -14.52 -24.26 -35.37
CA GLY A 252 -14.94 -25.34 -36.27
C GLY A 252 -14.25 -26.70 -36.01
N LYS A 253 -14.29 -27.59 -37.01
CA LYS A 253 -13.61 -28.91 -36.96
C LYS A 253 -12.09 -28.71 -37.08
N GLY A 254 -11.32 -29.10 -36.06
CA GLY A 254 -9.85 -28.95 -36.04
C GLY A 254 -9.31 -27.78 -35.20
N VAL A 255 -10.09 -27.26 -34.26
CA VAL A 255 -9.69 -26.21 -33.30
C VAL A 255 -8.48 -26.65 -32.47
N THR A 256 -7.51 -25.76 -32.34
CA THR A 256 -6.24 -26.03 -31.63
C THR A 256 -6.43 -26.31 -30.15
N GLU A 257 -7.50 -25.82 -29.53
CA GLU A 257 -7.76 -26.07 -28.10
C GLU A 257 -8.09 -27.53 -27.77
N GLU A 258 -8.47 -28.35 -28.76
CA GLU A 258 -8.67 -29.79 -28.53
C GLU A 258 -7.38 -30.49 -28.06
N GLN A 259 -6.21 -29.91 -28.32
CA GLN A 259 -4.92 -30.43 -27.91
C GLN A 259 -4.61 -30.27 -26.41
N PHE A 260 -5.39 -29.48 -25.69
CA PHE A 260 -5.15 -29.23 -24.26
C PHE A 260 -5.78 -30.28 -23.33
N LYS A 261 -6.51 -31.26 -23.88
CA LYS A 261 -7.02 -32.46 -23.18
C LYS A 261 -5.86 -33.34 -22.69
N GLU A 262 -6.08 -34.17 -21.66
CA GLU A 262 -5.04 -34.98 -21.00
C GLU A 262 -4.25 -35.88 -21.96
N THR A 263 -4.85 -36.32 -23.06
CA THR A 263 -4.18 -37.03 -24.14
C THR A 263 -4.49 -36.40 -25.49
N TRP A 264 -3.45 -35.98 -26.19
CA TRP A 264 -3.52 -35.56 -27.59
C TRP A 264 -2.25 -35.98 -28.32
N SER A 265 -2.41 -36.69 -29.43
CA SER A 265 -1.33 -37.04 -30.33
C SER A 265 -1.73 -36.72 -31.77
N ARG A 266 -0.89 -35.95 -32.45
CA ARG A 266 -1.02 -35.72 -33.89
C ARG A 266 -0.13 -36.74 -34.63
N PRO A 267 -0.67 -37.51 -35.59
CA PRO A 267 0.15 -38.39 -36.41
C PRO A 267 1.23 -37.58 -37.14
N GLY A 268 2.51 -37.96 -37.00
CA GLY A 268 3.66 -37.39 -37.72
C GLY A 268 4.39 -36.21 -37.05
N ALA A 269 4.07 -35.82 -35.82
CA ALA A 269 4.70 -34.66 -35.17
C ALA A 269 6.09 -34.92 -34.55
N MET A 270 6.54 -36.18 -34.49
CA MET A 270 7.86 -36.58 -33.96
C MET A 270 8.62 -37.50 -34.91
N ASP A 271 8.47 -37.32 -36.23
CA ASP A 271 9.31 -38.07 -37.18
C ASP A 271 10.58 -37.26 -37.49
N THR A 272 11.65 -37.50 -36.73
CA THR A 272 12.99 -36.98 -37.01
C THR A 272 13.86 -38.02 -37.73
N GLY A 273 13.27 -39.00 -38.41
CA GLY A 273 14.03 -40.10 -39.02
C GLY A 273 13.39 -40.69 -40.27
N GLY A 274 13.51 -40.01 -41.41
CA GLY A 274 13.21 -40.62 -42.70
C GLY A 274 13.23 -39.62 -43.85
N ALA A 275 14.12 -39.83 -44.82
CA ALA A 275 14.26 -38.98 -45.99
C ALA A 275 12.96 -38.87 -46.79
N GLY A 276 12.61 -37.64 -47.20
CA GLY A 276 11.82 -37.40 -48.41
C GLY A 276 10.30 -37.42 -48.30
N THR A 277 9.69 -36.93 -47.21
CA THR A 277 8.27 -36.53 -47.25
C THR A 277 8.16 -35.01 -47.14
N GLU A 278 7.64 -34.37 -48.20
CA GLU A 278 7.26 -32.96 -48.15
C GLU A 278 6.24 -32.75 -47.02
N VAL A 279 6.65 -32.00 -46.00
CA VAL A 279 5.74 -31.52 -44.95
C VAL A 279 4.94 -30.38 -45.55
N VAL A 280 3.86 -30.71 -46.26
CA VAL A 280 2.91 -29.70 -46.75
C VAL A 280 2.22 -29.06 -45.55
N ALA A 281 2.54 -27.79 -45.28
CA ALA A 281 1.79 -27.00 -44.32
C ALA A 281 0.35 -26.86 -44.83
N LYS A 282 -0.59 -27.57 -44.20
CA LYS A 282 -2.02 -27.35 -44.47
C LYS A 282 -2.35 -25.92 -44.10
N SER A 283 -2.67 -25.08 -45.10
CA SER A 283 -3.25 -23.77 -44.89
C SER A 283 -4.57 -23.94 -44.14
N ARG A 284 -4.74 -23.20 -43.06
CA ARG A 284 -5.95 -23.22 -42.24
C ARG A 284 -6.93 -22.21 -42.86
N MET A 285 -7.92 -22.72 -43.58
CA MET A 285 -9.16 -22.00 -43.89
C MET A 285 -10.26 -22.54 -43.00
#